data_AF-A0A922VS47-F1
#
_entry.id   AF-A0A922VS47-F1
#
_cell.length_a   1.000
_cell.length_b   1.000
_cell.length_c   1.000
_cell.angle_alpha   90.00
_cell.angle_beta   90.00
_cell.angle_gamma   90.00
#
_symmetry.space_group_name_H-M   'P 1'
#
loop_
_entity.id
_entity.type
_entity.pdbx_description
1 polymer ?
#
loop_
_entity_poly.entity_id
_entity_poly.type
_entity_poly.pdbx_seq_one_letter_code
_entity_poly.pdbx_strand_id
1 'polypeptide(L)' 'MDLNRLIGMLTRIFVRSAVNTGIDYAARKGKPEDEMSPEERKQAQSAKAMADKARKAARLGRRFLR' A
#
# COMPACT_ATOMS: atom_id res chain seq x y z
N MET A 1 5.68 -26.78 19.51
CA MET A 1 5.21 -25.75 18.55
C MET A 1 5.86 -24.44 18.94
N ASP A 2 6.70 -23.88 18.07
CA ASP A 2 7.47 -22.69 18.38
C ASP A 2 6.57 -21.44 18.44
N LEU A 3 6.59 -20.73 19.57
CA LEU A 3 5.92 -19.45 19.74
C LEU A 3 6.30 -18.46 18.61
N ASN A 4 7.53 -18.57 18.11
CA ASN A 4 8.03 -17.83 16.96
C ASN A 4 7.25 -18.10 15.66
N ARG A 5 6.84 -19.36 15.42
CA ARG A 5 5.99 -19.69 14.26
C ARG A 5 4.58 -19.13 14.41
N LEU A 6 4.02 -19.15 15.62
CA LEU A 6 2.70 -18.58 15.89
C LEU A 6 2.69 -17.06 15.68
N ILE A 7 3.67 -16.36 16.26
CA ILE A 7 3.82 -14.91 16.09
C ILE A 7 4.03 -14.57 14.62
N GLY A 8 4.94 -15.27 13.92
CA GLY A 8 5.17 -15.03 12.49
C GLY A 8 3.92 -15.24 11.62
N MET A 9 3.09 -16.23 11.97
CA MET A 9 1.83 -16.49 11.28
C MET A 9 0.81 -15.37 11.53
N LEU A 10 0.64 -14.94 12.78
CA LEU A 10 -0.27 -13.88 13.16
C LEU A 10 0.14 -12.53 12.54
N THR A 11 1.42 -12.17 12.60
CA THR A 11 1.93 -10.95 11.98
C THR A 11 1.71 -10.96 10.47
N ARG A 12 1.94 -12.10 9.80
CA ARG A 12 1.70 -12.23 8.36
C ARG A 12 0.22 -12.05 8.00
N ILE A 13 -0.68 -12.67 8.75
CA ILE A 13 -2.13 -12.54 8.54
C ILE A 13 -2.58 -11.10 8.80
N PHE A 14 -2.11 -10.50 9.89
CA PHE A 14 -2.44 -9.14 10.28
C PHE A 14 -1.98 -8.12 9.23
N VAL A 15 -0.71 -8.17 8.80
CA VAL A 15 -0.19 -7.26 7.77
C VAL A 15 -0.96 -7.43 6.45
N ARG A 16 -1.24 -8.67 6.04
CA ARG A 16 -1.98 -8.93 4.80
C ARG A 16 -3.41 -8.39 4.87
N SER A 17 -4.08 -8.54 6.01
CA SER A 17 -5.43 -8.01 6.24
C SER A 17 -5.46 -6.49 6.32
N ALA A 18 -4.50 -5.89 7.03
CA ALA A 18 -4.37 -4.44 7.17
C ALA A 18 -4.07 -3.76 5.83
N VAL A 19 -3.20 -4.36 5.01
CA VAL A 19 -2.89 -3.87 3.67
C VAL A 19 -4.11 -4.00 2.75
N ASN A 20 -4.78 -5.15 2.72
CA ASN A 20 -5.97 -5.34 1.87
C ASN A 20 -7.10 -4.39 2.28
N THR A 21 -7.39 -4.28 3.57
CA THR A 21 -8.44 -3.39 4.08
C THR A 21 -8.07 -1.93 3.88
N GLY A 22 -6.81 -1.56 4.10
CA GLY A 22 -6.31 -0.20 3.87
C GLY A 22 -6.36 0.21 2.40
N ILE A 23 -5.99 -0.70 1.50
CA ILE A 23 -6.07 -0.49 0.05
C ILE A 23 -7.53 -0.43 -0.39
N ASP A 24 -8.39 -1.35 0.05
CA ASP A 24 -9.81 -1.35 -0.30
C ASP A 24 -10.54 -0.13 0.26
N TYR A 25 -10.18 0.32 1.45
CA TYR A 25 -10.71 1.52 2.06
C TYR A 25 -10.23 2.76 1.29
N ALA A 26 -8.94 2.83 0.94
CA ALA A 26 -8.41 3.93 0.13
C ALA A 26 -8.96 3.94 -1.30
N ALA A 27 -9.18 2.77 -1.90
CA ALA A 27 -9.72 2.62 -3.25
C ALA A 27 -11.22 2.93 -3.30
N ARG A 28 -11.99 2.48 -2.30
CA ARG A 28 -13.43 2.78 -2.19
C ARG A 28 -13.71 4.21 -1.72
N LYS A 29 -12.79 4.81 -0.95
CA LYS A 29 -12.87 6.19 -0.46
C LYS A 29 -12.09 7.18 -1.35
N GLY A 30 -11.57 6.75 -2.49
CA GLY A 30 -11.03 7.64 -3.51
C GLY A 30 -12.17 8.49 -4.07
N LYS A 31 -12.48 9.61 -3.39
CA LYS A 31 -13.44 10.60 -3.88
C LYS A 31 -13.00 11.03 -5.29
N PRO A 32 -13.93 11.27 -6.22
CA PRO A 32 -13.59 11.90 -7.50
C PRO A 32 -12.80 13.19 -7.24
N GLU A 33 -11.84 13.54 -8.10
CA GLU A 33 -10.91 14.67 -7.90
C GLU A 33 -11.63 16.01 -7.63
N ASP A 34 -12.89 16.10 -8.07
CA ASP A 34 -13.80 17.24 -7.91
C ASP A 34 -14.35 17.40 -6.48
N GLU A 35 -14.40 16.32 -5.68
CA GLU A 35 -14.90 16.32 -4.31
C GLU A 35 -13.79 16.31 -3.24
N MET A 36 -12.52 16.23 -3.65
CA MET A 36 -11.40 16.28 -2.71
C MET A 36 -11.15 17.70 -2.23
N SER A 37 -11.09 17.87 -0.90
CA SER A 37 -10.58 19.11 -0.29
C SER A 37 -9.11 19.36 -0.74
N PRO A 38 -8.62 20.62 -0.69
CA PRO A 38 -7.25 20.93 -1.07
C PRO A 38 -6.20 20.12 -0.29
N GLU A 39 -6.53 19.74 0.95
CA GLU A 39 -5.65 18.96 1.83
C GLU A 39 -5.64 17.47 1.44
N GLU A 40 -6.81 16.92 1.11
CA GLU A 40 -6.95 15.54 0.62
C GLU A 40 -6.23 15.37 -0.73
N ARG A 41 -6.28 16.39 -1.61
CA ARG A 41 -5.53 16.44 -2.87
C ARG A 41 -4.02 16.35 -2.66
N LYS A 42 -3.47 17.03 -1.66
CA LYS A 42 -2.02 16.97 -1.35
C LYS A 42 -1.60 15.59 -0.87
N GLN A 43 -2.41 14.93 -0.04
CA GLN A 43 -2.14 13.54 0.38
C GLN A 43 -2.24 12.56 -0.79
N ALA A 44 -3.23 12.73 -1.67
CA ALA A 44 -3.35 11.88 -2.86
C ALA A 44 -2.13 12.03 -3.79
N GLN A 45 -1.64 13.26 -3.99
CA GLN A 45 -0.44 13.52 -4.79
C GLN A 45 0.82 12.92 -4.17
N SER A 46 1.01 13.03 -2.86
CA SER A 46 2.18 12.46 -2.18
C SER A 46 2.15 10.92 -2.23
N ALA A 47 0.97 10.31 -2.04
CA ALA A 47 0.77 8.88 -2.18
C ALA A 47 1.05 8.39 -3.60
N LYS A 48 0.56 9.13 -4.63
CA LYS A 48 0.82 8.82 -6.04
C LYS A 48 2.31 8.89 -6.38
N ALA A 49 3.01 9.93 -5.91
CA ALA A 49 4.45 10.08 -6.10
C ALA A 49 5.24 8.92 -5.44
N MET A 50 4.82 8.48 -4.25
CA MET A 50 5.43 7.34 -3.56
C MET A 50 5.18 6.03 -4.30
N ALA A 51 3.96 5.81 -4.78
CA ALA A 51 3.59 4.64 -5.57
C ALA A 51 4.38 4.57 -6.90
N ASP A 52 4.58 5.71 -7.58
CA ASP A 52 5.37 5.76 -8.81
C ASP A 52 6.86 5.44 -8.57
N LYS A 53 7.44 5.95 -7.47
CA LYS A 53 8.81 5.58 -7.06
C LYS A 53 8.93 4.09 -6.79
N ALA A 54 7.98 3.52 -6.03
CA ALA A 54 7.93 2.08 -5.76
C ALA A 54 7.81 1.25 -7.04
N ARG A 55 6.96 1.69 -7.98
CA ARG A 55 6.76 1.01 -9.27
C ARG A 55 8.03 1.05 -10.13
N LYS A 56 8.76 2.17 -10.14
CA LYS A 56 10.07 2.28 -10.81
C LYS A 56 11.11 1.35 -10.18
N ALA A 57 11.21 1.34 -8.85
CA ALA A 57 12.10 0.44 -8.13
C ALA A 57 11.77 -1.03 -8.42
N ALA A 58 10.49 -1.40 -8.41
CA ALA A 58 10.04 -2.75 -8.73
C ALA A 58 10.35 -3.14 -10.18
N ARG A 59 10.23 -2.23 -11.16
CA ARG A 59 10.60 -2.49 -12.56
C ARG A 59 12.11 -2.72 -12.70
N LEU A 60 12.93 -1.91 -12.03
CA LEU A 60 14.37 -2.09 -12.01
C LEU A 60 14.73 -3.43 -11.37
N GLY A 61 14.18 -3.72 -10.19
CA GLY A 61 14.36 -5.01 -9.52
C GLY A 61 13.96 -6.20 -10.38
N ARG A 62 12.81 -6.13 -11.07
CA ARG A 62 12.38 -7.18 -12.02
C ARG A 62 13.33 -7.36 -13.20
N ARG A 63 14.01 -6.30 -13.65
CA ARG A 63 15.02 -6.37 -14.71
C ARG A 63 16.32 -7.01 -14.22
N PHE A 64 16.71 -6.76 -12.97
CA PHE A 64 17.91 -7.35 -12.37
C PHE A 64 17.72 -8.80 -11.94
N LEU A 65 16.49 -9.19 -11.57
CA LEU A 65 16.14 -10.55 -11.16
C LEU A 65 15.76 -11.47 -12.34
N ARG A 66 15.80 -10.97 -13.58
CA ARG A 66 15.53 -11.74 -14.79
C ARG A 66 16.82 -12.15 -15.48
#